data_AF-A0A7W6SGW7-F1
#
_entry.id   AF-A0A7W6SGW7-F1
#
_cell.length_a   1.000
_cell.length_b   1.000
_cell.length_c   1.000
_cell.angle_alpha   90.00
_cell.angle_beta   90.00
_cell.angle_gamma   90.00
#
_symmetry.space_group_name_H-M   'P 1'
#
loop_
_entity.id
_entity.type
_entity.pdbx_description
1 polymer ?
#
loop_
_entity_poly.entity_id
_entity_poly.type
_entity_poly.pdbx_seq_one_letter_code
_entity_poly.pdbx_strand_id
1 'polypeptide(L)'
;MLEILKGRGSNGSNGEKAGEKVGLGSIRRPVIGLALGGGAARGFAHIGILRTLIANGIVPDVVVGTSIGAVVGGVYAAGRLDTLEDWGRSLQGMRNILGYLDIRLNGSGLIGGEKLATRLEKAVGQTLIEDLPVKFATVATEVRTGHEIWLTRGRMVDAMRASYALPGIFSPVLIGDRWLVDGTLVNPVPVSAARALGAEIVIAANLSSDIFTHSTTIHAHGAAPAPVAPEAEATPTKRRFPRLFSPEKTMKREFFGGGGRPGISSVMVDAFNIMQDRITRARLAGDPPDMLITPRVGHFGWFDFHRAEDLIAHGTRAAERALDSIQEAIEVLAPAPAGHAPKAGE
;
A
#
# COMPACT_ATOMS: atom_id res chain seq x y z
N MET A 1 6.06 -38.83 15.21
CA MET A 1 6.18 -37.70 14.27
C MET A 1 5.13 -36.64 14.63
N LEU A 2 5.24 -36.14 15.85
CA LEU A 2 4.36 -35.19 16.54
C LEU A 2 5.07 -34.96 17.88
N GLU A 3 5.99 -33.99 17.96
CA GLU A 3 6.76 -33.61 19.18
C GLU A 3 7.68 -32.41 18.83
N ILE A 4 7.11 -31.24 18.53
CA ILE A 4 7.82 -29.94 18.60
C ILE A 4 6.83 -28.88 19.12
N LEU A 5 6.32 -29.07 20.34
CA LEU A 5 5.44 -28.07 20.96
C LEU A 5 5.43 -28.05 22.50
N LYS A 6 6.42 -28.65 23.18
CA LYS A 6 6.52 -28.55 24.65
C LYS A 6 7.96 -28.34 25.10
N GLY A 7 8.24 -27.12 25.56
CA GLY A 7 9.51 -26.75 26.17
C GLY A 7 9.33 -25.62 27.17
N ARG A 8 8.52 -25.83 28.21
CA ARG A 8 8.56 -25.03 29.44
C ARG A 8 8.55 -25.99 30.64
N GLY A 9 9.74 -26.17 31.21
CA GLY A 9 9.99 -26.85 32.48
C GLY A 9 11.01 -26.04 33.29
N SER A 10 10.67 -25.79 34.55
CA SER A 10 11.37 -25.02 35.57
C SER A 10 12.56 -25.77 36.20
N ASN A 11 13.62 -25.06 36.60
CA ASN A 11 14.17 -25.06 37.97
C ASN A 11 15.53 -24.34 38.09
N GLY A 12 15.78 -23.73 39.26
CA GLY A 12 17.13 -23.61 39.83
C GLY A 12 17.48 -22.25 40.43
N SER A 13 17.45 -22.13 41.75
CA SER A 13 17.93 -21.02 42.57
C SER A 13 19.42 -21.14 42.94
N ASN A 14 19.99 -20.00 43.34
CA ASN A 14 21.25 -19.73 44.09
C ASN A 14 22.61 -19.70 43.37
N GLY A 15 23.33 -18.58 43.59
CA GLY A 15 24.77 -18.61 43.88
C GLY A 15 25.69 -17.72 43.04
N GLU A 16 25.95 -16.50 43.54
CA GLU A 16 27.21 -15.75 43.47
C GLU A 16 27.80 -15.22 42.13
N LYS A 17 27.68 -13.88 42.01
CA LYS A 17 28.67 -12.88 41.54
C LYS A 17 29.85 -13.34 40.66
N ALA A 18 29.86 -12.87 39.41
CA ALA A 18 31.04 -12.23 38.80
C ALA A 18 30.66 -11.50 37.51
N GLY A 19 30.84 -10.18 37.50
CA GLY A 19 31.00 -9.36 36.29
C GLY A 19 29.90 -9.44 35.25
N GLU A 20 28.76 -8.78 35.49
CA GLU A 20 27.81 -8.46 34.44
C GLU A 20 28.48 -7.44 33.49
N LYS A 21 29.22 -7.95 32.50
CA LYS A 21 29.50 -7.17 31.31
C LYS A 21 28.14 -6.80 30.75
N VAL A 22 27.85 -5.50 30.69
CA VAL A 22 26.76 -4.94 29.88
C VAL A 22 27.12 -5.24 28.43
N GLY A 23 26.90 -6.48 28.02
CA GLY A 23 27.35 -7.05 26.76
C GLY A 23 26.15 -7.73 26.14
N LEU A 24 25.73 -7.18 25.00
CA LEU A 24 24.76 -7.71 24.03
C LEU A 24 24.35 -9.16 24.36
N GLY A 25 23.14 -9.30 24.91
CA GLY A 25 22.56 -10.61 25.21
C GLY A 25 22.52 -11.51 23.97
N SER A 26 22.26 -12.80 24.20
CA SER A 26 22.14 -13.84 23.16
C SER A 26 21.61 -13.30 21.83
N ILE A 27 22.36 -13.51 20.74
CA ILE A 27 22.02 -13.05 19.38
C ILE A 27 20.65 -13.62 19.01
N ARG A 28 19.60 -12.83 19.24
CA ARG A 28 18.24 -13.14 18.81
C ARG A 28 18.03 -12.53 17.44
N ARG A 29 17.21 -13.19 16.61
CA ARG A 29 16.79 -12.61 15.33
C ARG A 29 16.20 -11.21 15.58
N PRO A 30 16.53 -10.19 14.77
CA PRO A 30 15.93 -8.87 14.91
C PRO A 30 14.44 -8.95 14.57
N VAL A 31 13.64 -8.07 15.17
CA VAL A 31 12.20 -7.99 14.87
C VAL A 31 12.02 -7.32 13.51
N ILE A 32 11.53 -8.06 12.52
CA ILE A 32 11.37 -7.58 11.15
C ILE A 32 10.00 -6.93 10.98
N GLY A 33 9.99 -5.65 10.65
CA GLY A 33 8.80 -4.89 10.26
C GLY A 33 8.66 -4.80 8.75
N LEU A 34 7.43 -4.98 8.27
CA LEU A 34 7.06 -4.77 6.87
C LEU A 34 6.02 -3.65 6.76
N ALA A 35 6.41 -2.53 6.13
CA ALA A 35 5.54 -1.39 5.86
C ALA A 35 5.05 -1.43 4.40
N LEU A 36 3.76 -1.74 4.20
CA LEU A 36 3.15 -1.91 2.88
C LEU A 36 2.37 -0.66 2.47
N GLY A 37 2.85 0.02 1.42
CA GLY A 37 2.24 1.25 0.95
C GLY A 37 0.93 1.10 0.18
N GLY A 38 0.20 2.20 0.03
CA GLY A 38 -0.99 2.28 -0.82
C GLY A 38 -0.66 2.31 -2.33
N GLY A 39 -1.63 1.97 -3.17
CA GLY A 39 -1.44 1.96 -4.63
C GLY A 39 -2.58 1.33 -5.47
N ALA A 40 -3.79 1.20 -4.93
CA ALA A 40 -4.93 0.58 -5.60
C ALA A 40 -4.58 -0.79 -6.24
N ALA A 41 -4.93 -1.06 -7.51
CA ALA A 41 -4.63 -2.33 -8.18
C ALA A 41 -3.16 -2.75 -8.11
N ARG A 42 -2.22 -1.80 -8.06
CA ARG A 42 -0.77 -2.08 -7.98
C ARG A 42 -0.39 -2.86 -6.72
N GLY A 43 -1.27 -2.89 -5.71
CA GLY A 43 -1.08 -3.68 -4.49
C GLY A 43 -0.86 -5.16 -4.70
N PHE A 44 -1.24 -5.74 -5.85
CA PHE A 44 -0.87 -7.13 -6.16
C PHE A 44 0.66 -7.35 -6.19
N ALA A 45 1.47 -6.32 -6.44
CA ALA A 45 2.92 -6.41 -6.30
C ALA A 45 3.38 -6.74 -4.86
N HIS A 46 2.61 -6.35 -3.84
CA HIS A 46 2.93 -6.71 -2.45
C HIS A 46 2.88 -8.22 -2.21
N ILE A 47 2.03 -8.96 -2.93
CA ILE A 47 1.97 -10.42 -2.86
C ILE A 47 3.29 -11.01 -3.32
N GLY A 48 3.79 -10.58 -4.49
CA GLY A 48 5.09 -11.01 -5.01
C GLY A 48 6.24 -10.68 -4.06
N ILE A 49 6.23 -9.49 -3.46
CA ILE A 49 7.22 -9.09 -2.45
C ILE A 49 7.18 -10.04 -1.24
N LEU A 50 6.01 -10.22 -0.62
CA LEU A 50 5.84 -11.08 0.54
C LEU A 50 6.30 -12.52 0.26
N ARG A 51 5.89 -13.09 -0.87
CA ARG A 51 6.30 -14.44 -1.28
C ARG A 51 7.81 -14.58 -1.39
N THR A 52 8.45 -13.64 -2.07
CA THR A 52 9.90 -13.65 -2.25
C THR A 52 10.64 -13.50 -0.92
N LEU A 53 10.19 -12.60 -0.03
CA LEU A 53 10.81 -12.44 1.29
C LEU A 53 10.69 -13.74 2.12
N ILE A 54 9.48 -14.32 2.20
CA ILE A 54 9.24 -15.55 2.97
C ILE A 54 10.03 -16.73 2.40
N ALA A 55 10.09 -16.89 1.08
CA ALA A 55 10.84 -17.95 0.42
C ALA A 55 12.35 -17.88 0.72
N ASN A 56 12.86 -16.70 1.08
CA ASN A 56 14.25 -16.46 1.45
C ASN A 56 14.46 -16.33 2.97
N GLY A 57 13.51 -16.81 3.78
CA GLY A 57 13.63 -16.85 5.24
C GLY A 57 13.39 -15.49 5.94
N ILE A 58 13.01 -14.46 5.21
CA ILE A 58 12.71 -13.12 5.74
C ILE A 58 11.23 -13.08 6.08
N VAL A 59 10.89 -13.42 7.32
CA VAL A 59 9.50 -13.50 7.81
C VAL A 59 9.21 -12.29 8.71
N PRO A 60 8.29 -11.38 8.32
CA PRO A 60 7.90 -10.24 9.14
C PRO A 60 7.26 -10.65 10.48
N ASP A 61 7.70 -10.03 11.57
CA ASP A 61 7.08 -10.11 12.90
C ASP A 61 6.03 -8.99 13.12
N VAL A 62 6.19 -7.87 12.41
CA VAL A 62 5.30 -6.71 12.40
C VAL A 62 4.90 -6.39 10.96
N VAL A 63 3.62 -6.18 10.71
CA VAL A 63 3.11 -5.76 9.39
C VAL A 63 2.22 -4.54 9.57
N VAL A 64 2.54 -3.46 8.88
CA VAL A 64 1.69 -2.27 8.84
C VAL A 64 1.36 -1.94 7.40
N GLY A 65 0.08 -1.76 7.12
CA GLY A 65 -0.37 -1.48 5.77
C GLY A 65 -1.23 -0.24 5.66
N THR A 66 -1.19 0.40 4.49
CA THR A 66 -2.06 1.52 4.13
C THR A 66 -2.82 1.19 2.84
N SER A 67 -4.14 1.40 2.83
CA SER A 67 -5.00 1.14 1.68
C SER A 67 -4.88 -0.31 1.20
N ILE A 68 -4.53 -0.56 -0.07
CA ILE A 68 -4.28 -1.91 -0.56
C ILE A 68 -3.15 -2.64 0.19
N GLY A 69 -2.17 -1.92 0.74
CA GLY A 69 -1.15 -2.49 1.61
C GLY A 69 -1.73 -3.04 2.91
N ALA A 70 -2.78 -2.41 3.46
CA ALA A 70 -3.52 -2.92 4.61
C ALA A 70 -4.27 -4.21 4.27
N VAL A 71 -4.84 -4.30 3.07
CA VAL A 71 -5.53 -5.50 2.60
C VAL A 71 -4.55 -6.66 2.43
N VAL A 72 -3.47 -6.47 1.68
CA VAL A 72 -2.48 -7.53 1.44
C VAL A 72 -1.80 -7.93 2.75
N GLY A 73 -1.38 -6.96 3.55
CA GLY A 73 -0.73 -7.19 4.85
C GLY A 73 -1.64 -7.87 5.87
N GLY A 74 -2.91 -7.47 5.95
CA GLY A 74 -3.88 -8.05 6.89
C GLY A 74 -4.24 -9.49 6.53
N VAL A 75 -4.49 -9.76 5.25
CA VAL A 75 -4.72 -11.13 4.77
C VAL A 75 -3.48 -12.01 4.99
N TYR A 76 -2.28 -11.48 4.76
CA TYR A 76 -1.04 -12.18 5.09
C TYR A 76 -0.94 -12.48 6.60
N ALA A 77 -1.18 -11.49 7.46
CA ALA A 77 -1.16 -11.67 8.91
C ALA A 77 -2.20 -12.71 9.39
N ALA A 78 -3.32 -12.86 8.68
CA ALA A 78 -4.33 -13.89 8.91
C ALA A 78 -3.96 -15.28 8.34
N GLY A 79 -2.80 -15.43 7.69
CA GLY A 79 -2.36 -16.68 7.06
C GLY A 79 -3.23 -17.07 5.85
N ARG A 80 -3.67 -16.10 5.05
CA ARG A 80 -4.60 -16.30 3.91
C ARG A 80 -4.08 -15.71 2.60
N LEU A 81 -2.77 -15.51 2.47
CA LEU A 81 -2.17 -14.89 1.29
C LEU A 81 -2.50 -15.65 0.00
N ASP A 82 -2.53 -16.99 0.04
CA ASP A 82 -2.94 -17.85 -1.10
C ASP A 82 -4.35 -17.48 -1.61
N THR A 83 -5.31 -17.31 -0.70
CA THR A 83 -6.69 -16.97 -1.06
C THR A 83 -6.80 -15.63 -1.77
N LEU A 84 -5.98 -14.64 -1.39
CA LEU A 84 -5.94 -13.34 -2.05
C LEU A 84 -5.23 -13.39 -3.40
N GLU A 85 -4.16 -14.18 -3.50
CA GLU A 85 -3.45 -14.41 -4.77
C GLU A 85 -4.37 -15.09 -5.80
N ASP A 86 -5.05 -16.17 -5.41
CA ASP A 86 -6.00 -16.89 -6.26
C ASP A 86 -7.14 -15.97 -6.71
N TRP A 87 -7.66 -15.15 -5.79
CA TRP A 87 -8.67 -14.17 -6.13
C TRP A 87 -8.14 -13.15 -7.14
N GLY A 88 -6.96 -12.56 -6.90
CA GLY A 88 -6.34 -11.62 -7.83
C GLY A 88 -6.17 -12.22 -9.23
N ARG A 89 -5.65 -13.43 -9.34
CA ARG A 89 -5.47 -14.16 -10.60
C ARG A 89 -6.81 -14.49 -11.29
N SER A 90 -7.89 -14.67 -10.52
CA SER A 90 -9.24 -14.92 -11.05
C SER A 90 -9.95 -13.67 -11.64
N LEU A 91 -9.45 -12.46 -11.36
CA LEU A 91 -10.08 -11.21 -11.80
C LEU A 91 -9.84 -10.93 -13.30
N GLN A 92 -10.27 -11.83 -14.18
CA GLN A 92 -10.13 -11.67 -15.62
C GLN A 92 -11.21 -10.73 -16.17
N GLY A 93 -10.81 -9.64 -16.80
CA GLY A 93 -11.70 -8.73 -17.54
C GLY A 93 -12.44 -7.66 -16.70
N MET A 94 -12.67 -6.51 -17.33
CA MET A 94 -13.24 -5.30 -16.69
C MET A 94 -14.63 -5.51 -16.05
N ARG A 95 -15.45 -6.43 -16.57
CA ARG A 95 -16.80 -6.71 -16.03
C ARG A 95 -16.74 -7.31 -14.61
N ASN A 96 -15.75 -8.15 -14.34
CA ASN A 96 -15.58 -8.78 -13.03
C ASN A 96 -15.14 -7.75 -11.97
N ILE A 97 -14.39 -6.72 -12.39
CA ILE A 97 -13.90 -5.64 -11.54
C ILE A 97 -15.02 -4.64 -11.21
N LEU A 98 -15.77 -4.19 -12.22
CA LEU A 98 -16.94 -3.29 -12.02
C LEU A 98 -17.95 -3.90 -11.04
N GLY A 99 -18.06 -5.23 -11.05
CA GLY A 99 -18.87 -5.98 -10.10
C GLY A 99 -18.54 -5.66 -8.64
N TYR A 100 -17.26 -5.48 -8.27
CA TYR A 100 -16.82 -5.21 -6.89
C TYR A 100 -16.79 -3.72 -6.54
N LEU A 101 -16.80 -2.84 -7.53
CA LEU A 101 -16.87 -1.40 -7.36
C LEU A 101 -18.32 -0.90 -7.15
N ASP A 102 -19.26 -1.74 -6.70
CA ASP A 102 -20.66 -1.41 -6.29
C ASP A 102 -21.13 0.04 -6.48
N ILE A 103 -21.32 0.48 -7.72
CA ILE A 103 -21.59 1.89 -8.04
C ILE A 103 -22.97 2.25 -7.49
N ARG A 104 -23.02 3.21 -6.55
CA ARG A 104 -24.27 3.72 -5.95
C ARG A 104 -24.41 5.19 -6.36
N LEU A 105 -25.45 5.50 -7.14
CA LEU A 105 -25.71 6.88 -7.62
C LEU A 105 -26.42 7.78 -6.58
N ASN A 106 -26.74 7.29 -5.38
CA ASN A 106 -27.65 7.97 -4.42
C ASN A 106 -27.04 8.24 -3.02
N GLY A 107 -25.72 8.39 -2.86
CA GLY A 107 -25.10 8.66 -1.55
C GLY A 107 -23.75 9.37 -1.64
N SER A 108 -23.18 9.78 -0.49
CA SER A 108 -21.94 10.55 -0.34
C SER A 108 -20.64 9.85 -0.82
N GLY A 109 -20.75 8.72 -1.52
CA GLY A 109 -19.67 7.99 -2.17
C GLY A 109 -20.19 7.37 -3.47
N LEU A 110 -19.38 7.40 -4.54
CA LEU A 110 -19.77 6.85 -5.84
C LEU A 110 -19.82 5.32 -5.85
N ILE A 111 -19.17 4.64 -4.88
CA ILE A 111 -19.04 3.18 -4.78
C ILE A 111 -19.21 2.70 -3.33
N GLY A 112 -20.12 1.75 -3.09
CA GLY A 112 -20.43 1.24 -1.75
C GLY A 112 -19.36 0.36 -1.10
N GLY A 113 -18.50 -0.30 -1.90
CA GLY A 113 -17.41 -1.16 -1.43
C GLY A 113 -17.84 -2.43 -0.67
N GLU A 114 -19.15 -2.70 -0.57
CA GLU A 114 -19.71 -3.78 0.25
C GLU A 114 -19.35 -5.18 -0.27
N LYS A 115 -19.29 -5.40 -1.59
CA LYS A 115 -18.85 -6.68 -2.13
C LYS A 115 -17.37 -6.95 -1.87
N LEU A 116 -16.52 -5.93 -1.92
CA LEU A 116 -15.12 -6.08 -1.54
C LEU A 116 -15.01 -6.43 -0.05
N ALA A 117 -15.73 -5.72 0.82
CA ALA A 117 -15.79 -6.02 2.25
C ALA A 117 -16.28 -7.46 2.51
N THR A 118 -17.37 -7.87 1.85
CA THR A 118 -17.91 -9.24 1.94
C THR A 118 -16.89 -10.28 1.47
N ARG A 119 -16.10 -9.98 0.43
CA ARG A 119 -15.06 -10.89 -0.07
C ARG A 119 -13.91 -11.02 0.93
N LEU A 120 -13.50 -9.91 1.54
CA LEU A 120 -12.50 -9.90 2.61
C LEU A 120 -13.00 -10.67 3.82
N GLU A 121 -14.25 -10.46 4.23
CA GLU A 121 -14.88 -11.20 5.33
C GLU A 121 -14.97 -12.71 5.06
N LYS A 122 -15.20 -13.12 3.80
CA LYS A 122 -15.10 -14.54 3.41
C LYS A 122 -13.67 -15.09 3.50
N ALA A 123 -12.66 -14.25 3.27
CA ALA A 123 -11.26 -14.67 3.29
C ALA A 123 -10.70 -14.77 4.72
N VAL A 124 -11.02 -13.79 5.58
CA VAL A 124 -10.46 -13.69 6.94
C VAL A 124 -11.47 -13.92 8.07
N GLY A 125 -12.75 -14.11 7.77
CA GLY A 125 -13.79 -14.36 8.78
C GLY A 125 -14.02 -13.17 9.73
N GLN A 126 -14.37 -13.48 10.98
CA GLN A 126 -14.58 -12.51 12.07
C GLN A 126 -13.29 -12.22 12.86
N THR A 127 -12.11 -12.41 12.25
CA THR A 127 -10.83 -12.25 12.94
C THR A 127 -10.66 -10.84 13.48
N LEU A 128 -10.27 -10.76 14.76
CA LEU A 128 -9.85 -9.54 15.42
C LEU A 128 -8.34 -9.34 15.23
N ILE A 129 -7.89 -8.09 15.18
CA ILE A 129 -6.48 -7.76 14.93
C ILE A 129 -5.59 -8.26 16.07
N GLU A 130 -6.05 -8.12 17.31
CA GLU A 130 -5.33 -8.54 18.51
C GLU A 130 -5.13 -10.06 18.63
N ASP A 131 -5.90 -10.85 17.88
CA ASP A 131 -5.82 -12.32 17.87
C ASP A 131 -4.85 -12.86 16.81
N LEU A 132 -4.20 -11.98 16.03
CA LEU A 132 -3.31 -12.39 14.96
C LEU A 132 -1.96 -12.89 15.48
N PRO A 133 -1.36 -13.89 14.80
CA PRO A 133 -0.02 -14.37 15.15
C PRO A 133 1.08 -13.35 14.84
N VAL A 134 0.82 -12.44 13.90
CA VAL A 134 1.72 -11.36 13.49
C VAL A 134 1.17 -10.04 14.01
N LYS A 135 2.01 -9.18 14.59
CA LYS A 135 1.56 -7.84 15.01
C LYS A 135 1.13 -7.07 13.77
N PHE A 136 -0.13 -6.65 13.72
CA PHE A 136 -0.69 -6.00 12.55
C PHE A 136 -1.30 -4.65 12.90
N ALA A 137 -1.17 -3.69 11.98
CA ALA A 137 -1.92 -2.45 12.03
C ALA A 137 -2.29 -1.96 10.63
N THR A 138 -3.39 -1.22 10.55
CA THR A 138 -3.73 -0.43 9.35
C THR A 138 -3.67 1.05 9.67
N VAL A 139 -3.31 1.85 8.67
CA VAL A 139 -3.38 3.32 8.78
C VAL A 139 -4.63 3.84 8.08
N ALA A 140 -5.38 4.69 8.77
CA ALA A 140 -6.51 5.44 8.22
C ALA A 140 -6.40 6.93 8.58
N THR A 141 -7.20 7.75 7.90
CA THR A 141 -7.26 9.20 8.12
C THR A 141 -8.62 9.59 8.66
N GLU A 142 -8.67 10.41 9.71
CA GLU A 142 -9.93 10.98 10.21
C GLU A 142 -10.40 12.17 9.35
N VAL A 143 -11.64 12.11 8.83
CA VAL A 143 -12.18 13.03 7.78
C VAL A 143 -12.18 14.51 8.17
N ARG A 144 -12.23 14.84 9.47
CA ARG A 144 -12.41 16.23 9.94
C ARG A 144 -11.14 16.88 10.48
N THR A 145 -10.25 16.09 11.04
CA THR A 145 -9.04 16.56 11.73
C THR A 145 -7.78 16.31 10.92
N GLY A 146 -7.85 15.38 9.96
CA GLY A 146 -6.66 14.86 9.28
C GLY A 146 -5.77 14.01 10.19
N HIS A 147 -6.26 13.58 11.36
CA HIS A 147 -5.47 12.73 12.24
C HIS A 147 -5.15 11.39 11.57
N GLU A 148 -3.91 10.97 11.73
CA GLU A 148 -3.45 9.62 11.41
C GLU A 148 -3.90 8.66 12.50
N ILE A 149 -4.70 7.66 12.12
CA ILE A 149 -5.27 6.67 13.03
C ILE A 149 -4.63 5.32 12.73
N TRP A 150 -3.99 4.72 13.73
CA TRP A 150 -3.46 3.35 13.65
C TRP A 150 -4.44 2.37 14.27
N LEU A 151 -5.06 1.55 13.43
CA LEU A 151 -6.03 0.54 13.85
C LEU A 151 -5.28 -0.75 14.17
N THR A 152 -5.12 -1.02 15.47
CA THR A 152 -4.36 -2.17 16.03
C THR A 152 -5.25 -3.19 16.76
N ARG A 153 -6.55 -2.92 16.87
CA ARG A 153 -7.53 -3.75 17.58
C ARG A 153 -8.89 -3.71 16.89
N GLY A 154 -9.72 -4.70 17.18
CA GLY A 154 -11.07 -4.84 16.64
C GLY A 154 -11.12 -5.65 15.35
N ARG A 155 -12.28 -5.64 14.68
CA ARG A 155 -12.52 -6.45 13.47
C ARG A 155 -11.59 -6.02 12.34
N MET A 156 -10.79 -6.98 11.85
CA MET A 156 -9.79 -6.71 10.81
C MET A 156 -10.41 -6.15 9.52
N VAL A 157 -11.55 -6.70 9.09
CA VAL A 157 -12.22 -6.26 7.84
C VAL A 157 -12.61 -4.78 7.93
N ASP A 158 -13.12 -4.33 9.07
CA ASP A 158 -13.51 -2.93 9.28
C ASP A 158 -12.29 -2.02 9.23
N ALA A 159 -11.17 -2.44 9.85
CA ALA A 159 -9.92 -1.70 9.83
C ALA A 159 -9.26 -1.62 8.45
N MET A 160 -9.30 -2.71 7.66
CA MET A 160 -8.85 -2.69 6.28
C MET A 160 -9.74 -1.77 5.44
N ARG A 161 -11.07 -1.87 5.61
CA ARG A 161 -12.05 -1.03 4.91
C ARG A 161 -11.84 0.45 5.16
N ALA A 162 -11.64 0.85 6.42
CA ALA A 162 -11.30 2.24 6.76
C ALA A 162 -10.01 2.68 6.05
N SER A 163 -8.98 1.83 6.04
CA SER A 163 -7.69 2.14 5.44
C SER A 163 -7.70 2.29 3.92
N TYR A 164 -8.60 1.59 3.19
CA TYR A 164 -8.74 1.73 1.73
C TYR A 164 -9.90 2.61 1.28
N ALA A 165 -10.64 3.24 2.21
CA ALA A 165 -11.84 4.04 1.91
C ALA A 165 -11.48 5.37 1.21
N LEU A 166 -11.06 5.27 -0.05
CA LEU A 166 -10.57 6.39 -0.85
C LEU A 166 -11.70 7.39 -1.14
N PRO A 167 -11.55 8.68 -0.76
CA PRO A 167 -12.59 9.68 -0.98
C PRO A 167 -13.02 9.80 -2.44
N GLY A 168 -14.33 9.90 -2.65
CA GLY A 168 -14.94 9.93 -3.99
C GLY A 168 -15.04 8.56 -4.67
N ILE A 169 -14.34 7.54 -4.17
CA ILE A 169 -14.55 6.15 -4.60
C ILE A 169 -15.39 5.45 -3.55
N PHE A 170 -14.82 5.16 -2.39
CA PHE A 170 -15.49 4.42 -1.33
C PHE A 170 -16.08 5.34 -0.26
N SER A 171 -17.19 4.93 0.34
CA SER A 171 -17.78 5.63 1.48
C SER A 171 -16.85 5.60 2.71
N PRO A 172 -16.78 6.68 3.50
CA PRO A 172 -16.11 6.68 4.80
C PRO A 172 -16.64 5.58 5.73
N VAL A 173 -15.80 5.11 6.64
CA VAL A 173 -16.14 4.05 7.61
C VAL A 173 -16.18 4.63 9.01
N LEU A 174 -17.26 4.37 9.74
CA LEU A 174 -17.38 4.75 11.15
C LEU A 174 -16.80 3.64 12.03
N ILE A 175 -15.74 3.95 12.78
CA ILE A 175 -15.15 3.04 13.79
C ILE A 175 -15.11 3.78 15.12
N GLY A 176 -15.83 3.25 16.11
CA GLY A 176 -16.09 3.97 17.36
C GLY A 176 -16.88 5.26 17.09
N ASP A 177 -16.30 6.39 17.47
CA ASP A 177 -16.85 7.73 17.26
C ASP A 177 -16.20 8.49 16.08
N ARG A 178 -15.35 7.81 15.29
CA ARG A 178 -14.52 8.45 14.24
C ARG A 178 -14.93 8.02 12.84
N TRP A 179 -15.09 9.01 11.97
CA TRP A 179 -15.25 8.80 10.53
C TRP A 179 -13.88 8.74 9.87
N LEU A 180 -13.57 7.59 9.29
CA LEU A 180 -12.28 7.26 8.72
C LEU A 180 -12.34 7.08 7.21
N VAL A 181 -11.28 7.52 6.54
CA VAL A 181 -11.01 7.37 5.10
C VAL A 181 -9.58 6.89 4.88
N ASP A 182 -9.21 6.69 3.62
CA ASP A 182 -7.92 6.12 3.22
C ASP A 182 -6.71 6.78 3.91
N GLY A 183 -5.80 5.95 4.42
CA GLY A 183 -4.61 6.39 5.15
C GLY A 183 -3.52 7.01 4.27
N THR A 184 -3.60 6.87 2.94
CA THR A 184 -2.66 7.49 2.00
C THR A 184 -2.72 9.02 2.02
N LEU A 185 -3.74 9.62 2.62
CA LEU A 185 -3.81 11.06 2.83
C LEU A 185 -2.82 11.57 3.90
N VAL A 186 -2.30 10.69 4.77
CA VAL A 186 -1.45 11.09 5.91
C VAL A 186 -0.15 10.30 6.01
N ASN A 187 -0.18 9.01 5.68
CA ASN A 187 0.99 8.13 5.75
C ASN A 187 0.90 7.02 4.68
N PRO A 188 1.26 7.32 3.42
CA PRO A 188 1.14 6.37 2.31
C PRO A 188 2.00 5.11 2.43
N VAL A 189 3.13 5.19 3.14
CA VAL A 189 4.09 4.09 3.37
C VAL A 189 4.46 4.10 4.86
N PRO A 190 3.85 3.24 5.69
CA PRO A 190 3.76 3.45 7.15
C PRO A 190 5.00 2.96 7.93
N VAL A 191 6.17 3.51 7.61
CA VAL A 191 7.46 3.15 8.24
C VAL A 191 7.48 3.49 9.72
N SER A 192 7.06 4.71 10.07
CA SER A 192 7.00 5.19 11.46
C SER A 192 6.11 4.31 12.34
N ALA A 193 4.97 3.85 11.81
CA ALA A 193 4.06 2.96 12.49
C ALA A 193 4.65 1.56 12.72
N ALA A 194 5.32 0.99 11.72
CA ALA A 194 6.01 -0.30 11.87
C ALA A 194 7.09 -0.24 12.96
N ARG A 195 7.90 0.82 12.95
CA ARG A 195 8.92 1.07 13.98
C ARG A 195 8.30 1.23 15.37
N ALA A 196 7.23 2.00 15.49
CA ALA A 196 6.53 2.21 16.77
C ALA A 196 5.89 0.94 17.34
N LEU A 197 5.55 -0.04 16.50
CA LEU A 197 5.06 -1.36 16.93
C LEU A 197 6.18 -2.34 17.34
N GLY A 198 7.42 -1.87 17.33
CA GLY A 198 8.59 -2.58 17.84
C GLY A 198 9.43 -3.27 16.76
N ALA A 199 9.28 -2.89 15.49
CA ALA A 199 10.22 -3.34 14.47
C ALA A 199 11.62 -2.74 14.71
N GLU A 200 12.63 -3.60 14.68
CA GLU A 200 14.05 -3.23 14.80
C GLU A 200 14.67 -2.95 13.43
N ILE A 201 14.17 -3.66 12.40
CA ILE A 201 14.46 -3.39 11.00
C ILE A 201 13.14 -3.22 10.25
N VAL A 202 13.01 -2.18 9.45
CA VAL A 202 11.81 -1.90 8.65
C VAL A 202 12.12 -2.02 7.17
N ILE A 203 11.49 -3.01 6.54
CA ILE A 203 11.43 -3.16 5.09
C ILE A 203 10.13 -2.47 4.63
N ALA A 204 10.24 -1.49 3.73
CA ALA A 204 9.10 -0.77 3.20
C ALA A 204 8.88 -1.09 1.72
N ALA A 205 7.62 -1.16 1.29
CA ALA A 205 7.25 -1.35 -0.10
C ALA A 205 6.46 -0.14 -0.62
N ASN A 206 7.04 0.59 -1.58
CA ASN A 206 6.42 1.79 -2.17
C ASN A 206 6.03 1.57 -3.64
N LEU A 207 4.71 1.54 -3.89
CA LEU A 207 4.10 1.30 -5.20
C LEU A 207 3.95 2.54 -6.08
N SER A 208 4.34 3.72 -5.56
CA SER A 208 4.14 5.01 -6.22
C SER A 208 5.44 5.69 -6.64
N SER A 209 6.57 5.00 -6.47
CA SER A 209 7.92 5.54 -6.68
C SER A 209 8.26 5.88 -8.13
N ASP A 210 7.61 5.24 -9.11
CA ASP A 210 7.86 5.39 -10.54
C ASP A 210 6.70 6.03 -11.32
N ILE A 211 5.71 6.62 -10.63
CA ILE A 211 4.61 7.36 -11.29
C ILE A 211 5.12 8.68 -11.85
N PHE A 212 5.89 9.41 -11.03
CA PHE A 212 6.48 10.69 -11.40
C PHE A 212 7.99 10.56 -11.39
N THR A 213 8.62 11.07 -12.44
CA THR A 213 10.07 11.29 -12.43
C THR A 213 10.43 12.36 -11.40
N HIS A 214 11.73 12.64 -11.21
CA HIS A 214 12.18 13.71 -10.33
C HIS A 214 11.45 15.02 -10.68
N SER A 215 10.54 15.45 -9.80
CA SER A 215 9.81 16.70 -10.03
C SER A 215 10.80 17.85 -9.99
N THR A 216 10.83 18.63 -11.07
CA THR A 216 11.64 19.85 -11.17
C THR A 216 10.78 21.09 -11.01
N THR A 217 11.36 22.19 -10.56
CA THR A 217 10.68 23.49 -10.52
C THR A 217 10.77 24.14 -11.89
N ILE A 218 9.62 24.40 -12.52
CA ILE A 218 9.56 25.22 -13.73
C ILE A 218 9.58 26.69 -13.30
N HIS A 219 10.76 27.31 -13.30
CA HIS A 219 10.95 28.67 -12.79
C HIS A 219 10.26 29.77 -13.62
N ALA A 220 9.91 29.50 -14.87
CA ALA A 220 9.23 30.44 -15.76
C ALA A 220 8.23 29.72 -16.66
N HIS A 221 6.93 29.90 -16.39
CA HIS A 221 5.83 29.39 -17.20
C HIS A 221 4.76 30.47 -17.35
N GLY A 222 4.27 30.69 -18.57
CA GLY A 222 3.27 31.70 -18.90
C GLY A 222 2.62 31.38 -20.25
N ALA A 223 1.52 32.05 -20.58
CA ALA A 223 0.89 31.89 -21.88
C ALA A 223 1.85 32.38 -22.97
N ALA A 224 2.17 31.53 -23.94
CA ALA A 224 2.68 32.04 -25.21
C ALA A 224 1.65 33.06 -25.73
N PRO A 225 2.06 34.24 -26.22
CA PRO A 225 1.12 35.15 -26.86
C PRO A 225 0.34 34.35 -27.89
N ALA A 226 -0.99 34.38 -27.80
CA ALA A 226 -1.83 33.65 -28.74
C ALA A 226 -1.38 34.04 -30.15
N PRO A 227 -1.14 33.08 -31.07
CA PRO A 227 -0.88 33.43 -32.44
C PRO A 227 -2.02 34.33 -32.90
N VAL A 228 -1.68 35.53 -33.38
CA VAL A 228 -2.66 36.47 -33.91
C VAL A 228 -3.35 35.71 -35.03
N ALA A 229 -4.62 35.32 -34.81
CA ALA A 229 -5.37 34.65 -35.84
C ALA A 229 -5.42 35.60 -37.04
N PRO A 230 -5.07 35.15 -38.26
CA PRO A 230 -5.31 35.97 -39.44
C PRO A 230 -6.79 36.34 -39.45
N GLU A 231 -7.09 37.62 -39.68
CA GLU A 231 -8.45 38.13 -39.79
C GLU A 231 -9.20 37.25 -40.80
N ALA A 232 -10.11 36.42 -40.29
CA ALA A 232 -10.93 35.59 -41.14
C ALA A 232 -11.91 36.50 -41.86
N GLU A 233 -11.77 36.62 -43.18
CA GLU A 233 -12.78 37.23 -44.04
C GLU A 233 -14.15 36.62 -43.74
N ALA A 234 -15.09 37.47 -43.36
CA ALA A 234 -16.44 37.09 -43.00
C ALA A 234 -17.16 36.46 -44.20
N THR A 235 -17.24 35.13 -44.24
CA THR A 235 -18.09 34.42 -45.18
C THR A 235 -19.53 34.38 -44.64
N PRO A 236 -20.55 34.72 -45.44
CA PRO A 236 -21.91 34.84 -44.93
C PRO A 236 -22.49 33.46 -44.55
N THR A 237 -22.89 33.34 -43.29
CA THR A 237 -23.51 32.14 -42.72
C THR A 237 -24.87 31.85 -43.34
N LYS A 238 -24.99 30.75 -44.10
CA LYS A 238 -26.29 30.13 -44.38
C LYS A 238 -26.84 29.52 -43.08
N ARG A 239 -27.98 30.07 -42.63
CA ARG A 239 -28.80 29.56 -41.52
C ARG A 239 -29.02 28.05 -41.67
N ARG A 240 -28.38 27.26 -40.79
CA ARG A 240 -28.70 25.85 -40.58
C ARG A 240 -29.33 25.71 -39.19
N PHE A 241 -30.50 25.10 -39.16
CA PHE A 241 -31.31 24.84 -37.96
C PHE A 241 -30.49 24.30 -36.77
N PRO A 242 -30.79 24.70 -35.52
CA PRO A 242 -30.05 24.23 -34.36
C PRO A 242 -30.40 22.75 -34.14
N ARG A 243 -29.42 21.86 -34.33
CA ARG A 243 -29.52 20.49 -33.81
C ARG A 243 -29.39 20.56 -32.29
N LEU A 244 -30.47 20.17 -31.64
CA LEU A 244 -30.64 19.83 -30.21
C LEU A 244 -29.31 19.63 -29.45
N PHE A 245 -28.99 20.55 -28.54
CA PHE A 245 -27.97 20.33 -27.51
C PHE A 245 -28.41 19.14 -26.67
N SER A 246 -27.68 18.03 -26.73
CA SER A 246 -27.85 16.91 -25.80
C SER A 246 -26.98 17.19 -24.57
N PRO A 247 -27.55 17.51 -23.39
CA PRO A 247 -26.79 17.81 -22.17
C PRO A 247 -25.83 16.66 -21.80
N GLU A 248 -26.23 15.42 -22.11
CA GLU A 248 -25.45 14.21 -21.87
C GLU A 248 -24.11 14.19 -22.63
N LYS A 249 -24.07 14.68 -23.87
CA LYS A 249 -22.82 14.70 -24.66
C LYS A 249 -21.83 15.73 -24.12
N THR A 250 -22.34 16.85 -23.60
CA THR A 250 -21.52 17.91 -23.00
C THR A 250 -20.94 17.45 -21.66
N MET A 251 -21.77 16.86 -20.78
CA MET A 251 -21.29 16.25 -19.53
C MET A 251 -20.29 15.13 -19.76
N LYS A 252 -20.51 14.24 -20.73
CA LYS A 252 -19.55 13.19 -21.09
C LYS A 252 -18.20 13.76 -21.52
N ARG A 253 -18.19 14.85 -22.29
CA ARG A 253 -16.93 15.49 -22.71
C ARG A 253 -16.17 16.13 -21.55
N GLU A 254 -16.87 16.65 -20.55
CA GLU A 254 -16.26 17.28 -19.39
C GLU A 254 -15.70 16.24 -18.39
N PHE A 255 -16.40 15.12 -18.24
CA PHE A 255 -15.99 14.03 -17.35
C PHE A 255 -14.85 13.15 -17.92
N PHE A 256 -14.90 12.87 -19.22
CA PHE A 256 -13.94 11.99 -19.93
C PHE A 256 -12.89 12.75 -20.75
N GLY A 257 -12.99 14.08 -20.85
CA GLY A 257 -12.06 14.92 -21.62
C GLY A 257 -12.39 15.01 -23.12
N GLY A 258 -11.70 15.91 -23.82
CA GLY A 258 -11.82 16.08 -25.27
C GLY A 258 -10.99 17.24 -25.82
N GLY A 259 -10.46 17.10 -27.04
CA GLY A 259 -9.70 18.16 -27.73
C GLY A 259 -8.39 18.56 -27.02
N GLY A 260 -7.65 17.59 -26.48
CA GLY A 260 -6.39 17.84 -25.75
C GLY A 260 -6.55 18.34 -24.32
N ARG A 261 -7.78 18.51 -23.83
CA ARG A 261 -8.06 18.86 -22.43
C ARG A 261 -8.26 17.60 -21.58
N PRO A 262 -7.59 17.49 -20.42
CA PRO A 262 -7.84 16.43 -19.44
C PRO A 262 -9.31 16.45 -18.97
N GLY A 263 -9.87 15.29 -18.67
CA GLY A 263 -11.18 15.17 -18.03
C GLY A 263 -11.10 15.40 -16.52
N ILE A 264 -12.22 15.75 -15.87
CA ILE A 264 -12.24 15.96 -14.41
C ILE A 264 -11.75 14.71 -13.66
N SER A 265 -12.13 13.52 -14.13
CA SER A 265 -11.72 12.25 -13.50
C SER A 265 -10.21 12.03 -13.56
N SER A 266 -9.57 12.27 -14.71
CA SER A 266 -8.11 12.14 -14.85
C SER A 266 -7.37 13.17 -14.02
N VAL A 267 -7.85 14.42 -13.99
CA VAL A 267 -7.26 15.49 -13.16
C VAL A 267 -7.31 15.14 -11.68
N MET A 268 -8.42 14.60 -11.20
CA MET A 268 -8.55 14.19 -9.79
C MET A 268 -7.59 13.05 -9.43
N VAL A 269 -7.45 12.05 -10.30
CA VAL A 269 -6.50 10.94 -10.11
C VAL A 269 -5.05 11.44 -10.12
N ASP A 270 -4.69 12.31 -11.08
CA ASP A 270 -3.35 12.88 -11.17
C ASP A 270 -3.04 13.76 -9.96
N ALA A 271 -3.97 14.61 -9.53
CA ALA A 271 -3.82 15.43 -8.34
C ALA A 271 -3.60 14.58 -7.08
N PHE A 272 -4.35 13.48 -6.94
CA PHE A 272 -4.17 12.55 -5.83
C PHE A 272 -2.81 11.86 -5.87
N ASN A 273 -2.41 11.33 -7.02
CA ASN A 273 -1.09 10.72 -7.20
C ASN A 273 0.03 11.72 -6.84
N ILE A 274 -0.08 12.99 -7.26
CA ILE A 274 0.90 14.04 -6.94
C ILE A 274 0.96 14.25 -5.42
N MET A 275 -0.18 14.45 -4.77
CA MET A 275 -0.22 14.66 -3.31
C MET A 275 0.37 13.45 -2.57
N GLN A 276 -0.01 12.24 -2.98
CA GLN A 276 0.50 11.00 -2.37
C GLN A 276 2.02 10.87 -2.54
N ASP A 277 2.58 11.14 -3.72
CA ASP A 277 4.04 11.14 -3.94
C ASP A 277 4.75 12.15 -3.04
N ARG A 278 4.22 13.38 -2.93
CA ARG A 278 4.80 14.42 -2.07
C ARG A 278 4.79 14.02 -0.60
N ILE A 279 3.67 13.52 -0.09
CA ILE A 279 3.55 13.06 1.29
C ILE A 279 4.48 11.87 1.53
N THR A 280 4.53 10.91 0.60
CA THR A 280 5.42 9.75 0.70
C THR A 280 6.88 10.17 0.82
N ARG A 281 7.35 11.07 -0.06
CA ARG A 281 8.74 11.57 -0.01
C ARG A 281 9.04 12.31 1.29
N ALA A 282 8.12 13.16 1.76
CA ALA A 282 8.30 13.87 3.02
C ALA A 282 8.40 12.93 4.22
N ARG A 283 7.53 11.91 4.28
CA ARG A 283 7.55 10.88 5.33
C ARG A 283 8.80 10.02 5.28
N LEU A 284 9.19 9.52 4.10
CA LEU A 284 10.41 8.70 3.96
C LEU A 284 11.70 9.50 4.23
N ALA A 285 11.68 10.82 4.05
CA ALA A 285 12.81 11.67 4.45
C ALA A 285 12.90 11.86 5.96
N GLY A 286 11.76 11.98 6.67
CA GLY A 286 11.72 12.12 8.13
C GLY A 286 11.91 10.79 8.88
N ASP A 287 11.30 9.73 8.36
CA ASP A 287 11.33 8.37 8.90
C ASP A 287 11.77 7.40 7.78
N PRO A 288 13.07 7.36 7.41
CA PRO A 288 13.53 6.45 6.39
C PRO A 288 13.40 4.99 6.86
N PRO A 289 12.97 4.07 5.99
CA PRO A 289 13.07 2.64 6.26
C PRO A 289 14.52 2.19 6.14
N ASP A 290 14.84 1.06 6.76
CA ASP A 290 16.15 0.43 6.58
C ASP A 290 16.30 -0.05 5.15
N MET A 291 15.25 -0.65 4.58
CA MET A 291 15.22 -1.12 3.20
C MET A 291 13.95 -0.68 2.48
N LEU A 292 14.08 -0.17 1.26
CA LEU A 292 12.96 0.26 0.44
C LEU A 292 12.88 -0.58 -0.85
N ILE A 293 11.79 -1.33 -0.99
CA ILE A 293 11.45 -2.08 -2.20
C ILE A 293 10.52 -1.24 -3.07
N THR A 294 10.98 -0.95 -4.29
CA THR A 294 10.24 -0.16 -5.29
C THR A 294 9.96 -0.98 -6.54
N PRO A 295 8.80 -1.66 -6.62
CA PRO A 295 8.40 -2.34 -7.85
C PRO A 295 8.06 -1.34 -8.95
N ARG A 296 8.41 -1.67 -10.20
CA ARG A 296 8.15 -0.83 -11.37
C ARG A 296 6.73 -1.02 -11.87
N VAL A 297 5.77 -0.36 -11.21
CA VAL A 297 4.31 -0.55 -11.44
C VAL A 297 3.56 0.75 -11.69
N GLY A 298 4.24 1.90 -11.79
CA GLY A 298 3.64 3.22 -11.98
C GLY A 298 2.86 3.38 -13.28
N HIS A 299 3.20 2.57 -14.30
CA HIS A 299 2.51 2.54 -15.59
C HIS A 299 1.15 1.82 -15.56
N PHE A 300 0.85 1.04 -14.51
CA PHE A 300 -0.47 0.43 -14.33
C PHE A 300 -1.45 1.45 -13.75
N GLY A 301 -2.68 1.49 -14.24
CA GLY A 301 -3.76 2.31 -13.70
C GLY A 301 -4.29 1.79 -12.36
N TRP A 302 -5.02 2.64 -11.62
CA TRP A 302 -5.62 2.27 -10.33
C TRP A 302 -6.63 1.12 -10.41
N PHE A 303 -7.22 0.90 -11.58
CA PHE A 303 -8.25 -0.11 -11.81
C PHE A 303 -7.78 -1.31 -12.64
N ASP A 304 -6.47 -1.45 -12.86
CA ASP A 304 -5.89 -2.56 -13.63
C ASP A 304 -5.82 -3.88 -12.83
N PHE A 305 -6.88 -4.20 -12.08
CA PHE A 305 -6.96 -5.41 -11.26
C PHE A 305 -6.90 -6.70 -12.11
N HIS A 306 -7.15 -6.62 -13.41
CA HIS A 306 -7.02 -7.72 -14.35
C HIS A 306 -5.57 -8.10 -14.68
N ARG A 307 -4.60 -7.27 -14.28
CA ARG A 307 -3.16 -7.48 -14.48
C ARG A 307 -2.49 -8.05 -13.23
N ALA A 308 -3.23 -8.74 -12.37
CA ALA A 308 -2.72 -9.24 -11.09
C ALA A 308 -1.45 -10.08 -11.25
N GLU A 309 -1.41 -10.98 -12.23
CA GLU A 309 -0.24 -11.82 -12.51
C GLU A 309 1.02 -11.01 -12.84
N ASP A 310 0.90 -10.02 -13.73
CA ASP A 310 2.02 -9.13 -14.08
C ASP A 310 2.50 -8.33 -12.87
N LEU A 311 1.55 -7.77 -12.10
CA LEU A 311 1.85 -6.98 -10.92
C LEU A 311 2.57 -7.82 -9.85
N ILE A 312 2.13 -9.05 -9.60
CA ILE A 312 2.83 -10.01 -8.72
C ILE A 312 4.27 -10.21 -9.22
N ALA A 313 4.47 -10.47 -10.52
CA ALA A 313 5.80 -10.66 -11.09
C ALA A 313 6.70 -9.41 -10.98
N HIS A 314 6.13 -8.20 -11.05
CA HIS A 314 6.87 -6.96 -10.78
C HIS A 314 7.29 -6.85 -9.32
N GLY A 315 6.44 -7.28 -8.39
CA GLY A 315 6.74 -7.37 -6.96
C GLY A 315 7.88 -8.35 -6.66
N THR A 316 7.78 -9.57 -7.19
CA THR A 316 8.80 -10.61 -7.06
C THR A 316 10.17 -10.12 -7.52
N ARG A 317 10.26 -9.58 -8.75
CA ARG A 317 11.52 -9.03 -9.29
C ARG A 317 12.07 -7.87 -8.47
N ALA A 318 11.22 -7.09 -7.82
CA ALA A 318 11.65 -5.98 -6.98
C ALA A 318 12.24 -6.46 -5.65
N ALA A 319 11.61 -7.45 -5.03
CA ALA A 319 12.13 -8.09 -3.83
C ALA A 319 13.43 -8.83 -4.11
N GLU A 320 13.52 -9.59 -5.21
CA GLU A 320 14.74 -10.31 -5.62
C GLU A 320 15.95 -9.37 -5.72
N ARG A 321 15.77 -8.19 -6.32
CA ARG A 321 16.85 -7.18 -6.42
C ARG A 321 17.29 -6.59 -5.07
N ALA A 322 16.48 -6.73 -4.03
CA ALA A 322 16.73 -6.16 -2.71
C ALA A 322 17.18 -7.20 -1.69
N LEU A 323 17.15 -8.50 -2.02
CA LEU A 323 17.41 -9.60 -1.07
C LEU A 323 18.77 -9.46 -0.39
N ASP A 324 19.83 -9.29 -1.18
CA ASP A 324 21.21 -9.20 -0.67
C ASP A 324 21.33 -8.05 0.33
N SER A 325 20.86 -6.86 -0.03
CA SER A 325 20.90 -5.68 0.86
C SER A 325 20.04 -5.85 2.11
N ILE A 326 18.90 -6.56 2.03
CA ILE A 326 18.07 -6.85 3.20
C ILE A 326 18.80 -7.83 4.13
N GLN A 327 19.41 -8.89 3.59
CA GLN A 327 20.16 -9.86 4.39
C GLN A 327 21.36 -9.22 5.08
N GLU A 328 22.14 -8.41 4.36
CA GLU A 328 23.24 -7.63 4.94
C GLU A 328 22.74 -6.73 6.09
N ALA A 329 21.62 -6.02 5.91
CA ALA A 329 21.05 -5.18 6.97
C ALA A 329 20.60 -5.98 8.20
N ILE A 330 20.04 -7.18 8.01
CA ILE A 330 19.67 -8.10 9.10
C ILE A 330 20.91 -8.59 9.85
N GLU A 331 21.97 -8.97 9.12
CA GLU A 331 23.22 -9.47 9.69
C GLU A 331 23.95 -8.42 10.52
N VAL A 332 23.90 -7.14 10.12
CA VAL A 332 24.49 -6.03 10.90
C VAL A 332 23.85 -5.91 12.29
N LEU A 333 22.54 -6.16 12.42
CA LEU A 333 21.81 -6.06 13.68
C LEU A 333 21.90 -7.33 14.54
N ALA A 334 22.10 -8.49 13.92
CA ALA A 334 22.28 -9.77 14.59
C ALA A 334 23.47 -10.53 14.00
N PRO A 335 24.72 -10.08 14.25
CA PRO A 335 25.89 -10.73 13.71
C PRO A 335 25.94 -12.18 14.21
N ALA A 336 26.15 -13.13 13.30
CA ALA A 336 26.27 -14.54 13.66
C ALA A 336 27.33 -14.70 14.76
N PRO A 337 27.12 -15.60 15.75
CA PRO A 337 28.13 -15.85 16.77
C PRO A 337 29.42 -16.25 16.05
N ALA A 338 30.52 -15.57 16.35
CA ALA A 338 31.84 -15.87 15.80
C ALA A 338 32.21 -17.33 16.14
N GLY A 339 31.91 -18.23 15.22
CA GLY A 339 32.07 -19.67 15.39
C GLY A 339 33.12 -20.21 14.45
N HIS A 340 34.32 -20.43 14.99
CA HIS A 340 35.44 -21.18 14.43
C HIS A 340 35.96 -20.69 13.07
N ALA A 341 37.10 -19.98 13.13
CA ALA A 341 38.03 -19.95 12.01
C ALA A 341 38.25 -21.39 11.49
N PRO A 342 38.29 -21.61 10.16
CA PRO A 342 38.66 -22.91 9.64
C PRO A 342 40.04 -23.22 10.21
N LYS A 343 40.21 -24.40 10.83
CA LYS A 343 41.56 -24.90 11.11
C LYS A 343 42.25 -25.03 9.77
N ALA A 344 43.13 -24.08 9.47
CA ALA A 344 44.17 -24.26 8.48
C ALA A 344 44.92 -25.54 8.87
N GLY A 345 45.16 -26.38 7.87
CA GLY A 345 45.48 -27.79 8.04
C GLY A 345 46.61 -28.11 9.02
N GLU A 346 46.46 -29.28 9.64
CA GLU A 346 47.50 -30.23 10.02
C GLU A 346 46.90 -31.63 9.90
#